data_AF-A0A0C2G2A3-F1
#
_entry.id   AF-A0A0C2G2A3-F1
#
_cell.length_a   1.000
_cell.length_b   1.000
_cell.length_c   1.000
_cell.angle_alpha   90.00
_cell.angle_beta   90.00
_cell.angle_gamma   90.00
#
_symmetry.space_group_name_H-M   'P 1'
#
loop_
_entity.id
_entity.type
_entity.pdbx_description
1 polymer ?
#
loop_
_entity_poly.entity_id
_entity_poly.type
_entity_poly.pdbx_seq_one_letter_code
_entity_poly.pdbx_strand_id
1 'polypeptide(L)' 'MAKGSSGLGRALAFELYKRGAKVIVTARSIDKLKELCEELKQSYNENPHEPSYSYLDISEQNTADVEALKKPGH' A
#
# COMPACT_ATOMS: atom_id res chain seq x y z
N MET A 1 -4.50 -4.79 3.26
CA MET A 1 -3.10 -5.16 2.95
C MET A 1 -3.12 -6.12 1.77
N ALA A 2 -2.60 -5.71 0.60
CA ALA A 2 -2.56 -6.55 -0.60
C ALA A 2 -1.13 -7.06 -0.81
N LYS A 3 -0.92 -8.36 -0.59
CA LYS A 3 0.38 -9.02 -0.80
C LYS A 3 0.48 -9.40 -2.28
N GLY A 4 1.25 -8.65 -3.06
CA GLY A 4 1.27 -8.80 -4.52
C GLY A 4 2.68 -8.93 -5.06
N SER A 5 3.15 -10.16 -5.31
CA SER A 5 4.45 -10.35 -5.97
C SER A 5 4.37 -10.18 -7.50
N SER A 6 3.24 -10.39 -8.20
CA SER A 6 3.24 -10.35 -9.68
C SER A 6 1.92 -10.07 -10.43
N GLY A 7 0.79 -9.69 -9.83
CA GLY A 7 -0.40 -9.33 -10.64
C GLY A 7 -1.67 -8.96 -9.87
N LEU A 8 -2.17 -9.86 -9.03
CA LEU A 8 -3.45 -9.65 -8.32
C LEU A 8 -3.39 -8.51 -7.31
N GLY A 9 -2.31 -8.42 -6.52
CA GLY A 9 -2.15 -7.32 -5.57
C GLY A 9 -2.05 -5.95 -6.24
N ARG A 10 -1.48 -5.90 -7.46
CA ARG A 10 -1.43 -4.69 -8.29
C ARG A 10 -2.83 -4.33 -8.78
N ALA A 11 -3.52 -5.26 -9.44
CA ALA A 11 -4.89 -5.03 -9.92
C ALA A 11 -5.84 -4.60 -8.80
N LEU A 12 -5.75 -5.23 -7.63
CA LEU A 12 -6.52 -4.86 -6.45
C LEU A 12 -6.17 -3.45 -5.94
N ALA A 13 -4.89 -3.09 -5.90
CA ALA A 13 -4.46 -1.74 -5.50
C ALA A 13 -5.06 -0.68 -6.42
N PHE A 14 -5.06 -0.89 -7.74
CA PHE A 14 -5.71 0.00 -8.70
C PHE A 14 -7.21 0.12 -8.46
N GLU A 15 -7.92 -1.00 -8.34
CA GLU A 15 -9.37 -0.99 -8.14
C GLU A 15 -9.77 -0.28 -6.82
N LEU A 16 -9.03 -0.53 -5.73
CA LEU A 16 -9.25 0.16 -4.46
C LEU A 16 -8.96 1.66 -4.56
N TYR A 17 -7.85 2.02 -5.21
CA TYR A 17 -7.43 3.41 -5.35
C TYR A 17 -8.43 4.22 -6.20
N LYS A 18 -8.95 3.63 -7.29
CA LYS A 18 -10.00 4.22 -8.11
C LYS A 18 -11.29 4.50 -7.34
N ARG A 19 -11.56 3.71 -6.29
CA ARG A 19 -12.73 3.89 -5.41
C ARG A 19 -12.51 4.92 -4.30
N GLY A 20 -11.39 5.65 -4.32
CA GLY A 20 -11.04 6.65 -3.30
C GLY A 20 -10.44 6.06 -2.02
N ALA A 21 -10.09 4.77 -2.01
CA ALA A 21 -9.51 4.15 -0.84
C ALA A 21 -8.08 4.67 -0.61
N LYS A 22 -7.70 4.76 0.67
CA LYS A 22 -6.29 4.96 1.06
C LYS A 22 -5.56 3.63 0.88
N VAL A 23 -4.67 3.58 -0.11
CA VAL A 23 -3.94 2.35 -0.47
C VAL A 23 -2.51 2.38 0.09
N ILE A 24 -2.12 1.30 0.77
CA ILE A 24 -0.75 1.04 1.20
C ILE A 24 -0.31 -0.28 0.57
N VAL A 25 0.73 -0.24 -0.26
CA VAL A 25 1.28 -1.41 -0.96
C VAL A 25 2.56 -1.91 -0.27
N THR A 26 2.72 -3.23 -0.18
CA THR A 26 3.86 -3.83 0.52
C THR A 26 4.47 -4.98 -0.26
N ALA A 27 5.80 -4.97 -0.40
CA ALA A 27 6.56 -6.00 -1.09
C ALA A 27 8.04 -5.98 -0.65
N ARG A 28 8.80 -6.99 -1.09
CA ARG A 28 10.26 -7.08 -0.88
C ARG A 28 11.05 -6.16 -1.82
N SER A 29 10.47 -5.76 -2.95
CA SER A 29 11.16 -4.91 -3.93
C SER A 29 10.68 -3.48 -3.81
N ILE A 30 11.49 -2.61 -3.20
CA ILE A 30 11.18 -1.17 -3.05
C ILE A 30 11.00 -0.50 -4.41
N ASP A 31 11.80 -0.89 -5.40
CA ASP A 31 11.75 -0.34 -6.76
C ASP A 31 10.36 -0.53 -7.39
N LYS A 32 9.83 -1.75 -7.34
CA LYS A 32 8.46 -2.08 -7.80
C LYS A 32 7.36 -1.36 -7.01
N LEU A 33 7.60 -1.04 -5.74
CA LEU A 33 6.65 -0.30 -4.92
C LEU A 33 6.57 1.17 -5.33
N LYS A 34 7.72 1.78 -5.63
CA LYS A 34 7.80 3.16 -6.12
C LYS A 34 7.09 3.30 -7.46
N GLU A 35 7.42 2.42 -8.40
CA GLU A 35 6.78 2.36 -9.73
C GLU A 35 5.26 2.26 -9.58
N LEU A 36 4.77 1.32 -8.76
CA LEU A 36 3.33 1.15 -8.53
C LEU A 36 2.66 2.40 -7.93
N CYS A 37 3.31 3.08 -6.98
CA CYS A 37 2.78 4.34 -6.42
C CYS A 37 2.67 5.43 -7.49
N GLU A 38 3.67 5.57 -8.37
CA GLU A 38 3.61 6.54 -9.46
C GLU A 38 2.52 6.20 -10.47
N GLU A 39 2.39 4.92 -10.85
CA GLU A 39 1.32 4.49 -11.76
C GLU A 39 -0.08 4.73 -11.17
N LEU A 40 -0.27 4.50 -9.86
CA LEU A 40 -1.53 4.77 -9.17
C LEU A 40 -1.89 6.25 -9.22
N LYS A 41 -0.92 7.13 -8.93
CA LYS A 41 -1.10 8.59 -9.00
C LYS A 41 -1.47 9.04 -10.41
N GLN A 42 -0.78 8.53 -11.42
CA GLN A 42 -1.04 8.84 -12.83
C GLN A 42 -2.39 8.31 -13.31
N SER A 43 -2.81 7.14 -12.82
CA SER A 43 -4.04 6.49 -13.26
C SER A 43 -5.31 7.10 -12.67
N TYR A 44 -5.24 7.71 -11.48
CA TYR A 44 -6.43 8.27 -10.82
C TYR A 44 -6.10 9.47 -9.92
N ASN A 45 -6.10 10.67 -10.51
CA ASN A 45 -5.78 11.91 -9.80
C ASN A 45 -6.92 12.45 -8.91
N GLU A 46 -8.10 11.85 -8.96
CA GLU A 46 -9.28 12.28 -8.19
C GLU A 46 -9.31 11.67 -6.77
N ASN A 47 -8.44 10.72 -6.45
CA ASN A 47 -8.36 10.18 -5.09
C ASN A 47 -7.61 11.19 -4.19
N PRO A 48 -8.23 11.71 -3.11
CA PRO A 48 -7.59 12.67 -2.20
C PRO A 48 -6.47 12.05 -1.34
N HIS A 49 -6.36 10.72 -1.33
CA HIS A 49 -5.37 10.01 -0.54
C HIS A 49 -4.15 9.65 -1.39
N GLU A 50 -2.98 10.14 -1.00
CA GLU A 50 -1.74 9.77 -1.66
C GLU A 50 -1.41 8.28 -1.40
N PRO A 51 -1.09 7.48 -2.44
CA PRO A 51 -0.71 6.09 -2.26
C PRO A 51 0.67 6.01 -1.60
N SER A 52 0.82 5.12 -0.61
CA SER A 52 2.06 4.94 0.14
C SER A 52 2.53 3.49 0.08
N TYR A 53 3.79 3.24 0.40
CA TYR A 53 4.38 1.90 0.38
C TYR A 53 5.17 1.59 1.64
N SER A 54 5.27 0.30 1.96
CA SER A 54 6.12 -0.19 3.05
C SER A 54 6.83 -1.47 2.63
N TYR A 55 8.12 -1.56 2.94
CA TYR A 55 8.86 -2.81 2.76
C TYR A 55 8.34 -3.83 3.77
N LEU A 56 7.93 -4.99 3.28
CA LEU A 56 7.52 -6.10 4.13
C LEU A 56 8.10 -7.38 3.57
N ASP A 57 9.00 -7.97 4.33
CA ASP A 57 9.42 -9.34 4.14
C ASP A 57 8.69 -10.23 5.14
N ILE A 58 8.08 -11.31 4.65
CA ILE A 58 7.27 -12.22 5.49
C ILE A 58 8.11 -13.40 6.00
N SER A 59 9.36 -13.53 5.53
CA SER A 59 10.32 -14.47 6.12
C SER A 59 10.91 -13.91 7.42
N GLU A 60 10.97 -12.60 7.57
CA GLU A 60 11.29 -11.92 8.82
C GLU A 60 10.00 -11.62 9.62
N GLN A 61 9.83 -12.32 10.74
CA GLN A 61 8.79 -12.00 11.72
C GLN A 61 9.24 -10.75 12.49
N ASN A 62 9.00 -9.56 11.92
CA ASN A 62 9.11 -8.33 12.69
C ASN A 62 7.74 -8.06 13.34
N THR A 63 7.61 -8.44 14.61
CA THR A 63 6.48 -8.10 15.48
C THR A 63 6.52 -6.60 15.80
N ALA A 64 6.31 -5.75 14.80
CA ALA A 64 6.19 -4.31 15.00
C ALA A 64 4.76 -3.99 15.46
N ASP A 65 4.61 -4.06 16.78
CA ASP A 65 3.70 -3.30 17.64
C ASP A 65 2.54 -2.56 16.94
N VAL A 66 1.34 -3.15 17.03
CA VAL A 66 0.08 -2.53 16.58
C VAL A 66 -0.44 -1.45 17.54
N GLU A 67 0.32 -1.12 18.59
CA GLU A 67 -0.13 -0.24 19.68
C GLU A 67 -0.09 1.25 19.30
N ALA A 68 0.72 1.64 18.32
CA ALA A 68 0.83 3.03 17.85
C ALA A 68 -0.34 3.53 16.98
N LEU A 69 -1.30 2.67 16.58
CA LEU A 69 -2.46 3.07 15.77
C LEU A 69 -3.71 3.45 16.58
N LYS A 70 -3.69 3.27 17.91
CA LYS A 70 -4.76 3.76 18.78
C LYS A 70 -4.54 5.25 19.03
N LYS A 71 -5.05 6.11 18.14
CA LYS A 71 -5.20 7.53 18.48
C LYS A 71 -5.97 7.60 19.82
N PRO A 72 -5.52 8.38 20.82
CA PRO A 72 -6.33 8.62 22.01
C PRO A 72 -7.60 9.34 21.58
N GLY A 73 -8.72 8.61 21.61
CA GLY A 73 -10.05 9.17 21.44
C GLY A 73 -10.44 9.89 22.72
N HIS A 74 -10.78 11.17 22.55
CA HIS A 74 -11.62 12.07 23.35
C HIS A 74 -11.78 11.78 24.85
#